data_AF-A0A7X3VP18-F1
#
_entry.id   AF-A0A7X3VP18-F1
#
_cell.length_a   1.000
_cell.length_b   1.000
_cell.length_c   1.000
_cell.angle_alpha   90.00
_cell.angle_beta   90.00
_cell.angle_gamma   90.00
#
_symmetry.space_group_name_H-M   'P 1'
#
loop_
_entity.id
_entity.type
_entity.pdbx_description
1 polymer ?
#
loop_
_entity_poly.entity_id
_entity_poly.type
_entity_poly.pdbx_seq_one_letter_code
_entity_poly.pdbx_strand_id
1 'polypeptide(L)'
;MMFEIRNIDLKKVQGNDFIRFLRIEIPQRKGHGLVRFGRVRYALNGEHEEQENGLPMDLGKGIFTATLEDEELEELGEISREDLEKTLQKAAVEIIKIVRKELGQEPDTASILKRILKDYAYLVYDESSSKPPDVLKCRVTKSKSPRDVEHIFHIANRLRIATGENYIVAYGGSSNDEDNPDEAWSRFSLRKFDFRETKPNGT
;
A
#
# COMPACT_ATOMS: atom_id res chain seq x y z
N MET A 1 -21.79 -16.02 18.77
CA MET A 1 -21.66 -15.42 17.41
C MET A 1 -20.49 -16.13 16.74
N MET A 2 -20.70 -16.88 15.66
CA MET A 2 -19.62 -17.64 14.99
C MET A 2 -18.90 -16.74 13.99
N PHE A 3 -17.57 -16.67 14.13
CA PHE A 3 -16.68 -16.10 13.13
C PHE A 3 -16.08 -17.25 12.31
N GLU A 4 -16.02 -17.10 10.99
CA GLU A 4 -15.26 -17.99 10.11
C GLU A 4 -13.89 -17.37 9.88
N ILE A 5 -12.81 -18.13 10.10
CA ILE A 5 -11.45 -17.63 9.85
C ILE A 5 -11.12 -17.90 8.39
N ARG A 6 -10.86 -16.84 7.63
CA ARG A 6 -10.30 -16.95 6.29
C ARG A 6 -8.78 -16.86 6.36
N ASN A 7 -8.12 -17.91 5.87
CA ASN A 7 -6.67 -17.98 5.76
C ASN A 7 -6.23 -17.55 4.37
N ILE A 8 -5.27 -16.62 4.29
CA ILE A 8 -4.64 -16.20 3.04
C ILE A 8 -3.14 -16.47 3.15
N ASP A 9 -2.62 -17.31 2.27
CA ASP A 9 -1.20 -17.63 2.16
C ASP A 9 -0.45 -16.46 1.49
N LEU A 10 0.64 -16.00 2.12
CA LEU A 10 1.42 -14.84 1.70
C LEU A 10 2.79 -15.24 1.13
N LYS A 11 2.92 -16.44 0.55
CA LYS A 11 4.14 -16.91 -0.18
C LYS A 11 4.82 -15.87 -1.07
N LYS A 12 4.06 -14.95 -1.67
CA LYS A 12 4.59 -13.89 -2.57
C LYS A 12 5.31 -12.75 -1.85
N VAL A 13 5.19 -12.66 -0.53
CA VAL A 13 5.86 -11.67 0.32
C VAL A 13 7.22 -12.19 0.81
N GLN A 14 7.54 -13.46 0.54
CA GLN A 14 8.80 -14.11 0.94
C GLN A 14 9.97 -13.61 0.09
N GLY A 15 10.54 -12.48 0.49
CA GLY A 15 11.78 -11.94 -0.04
C GLY A 15 12.85 -11.68 1.03
N ASN A 16 12.71 -12.25 2.24
CA ASN A 16 13.67 -12.09 3.34
C ASN A 16 14.18 -13.44 3.86
N ASP A 17 15.46 -13.47 4.22
CA ASP A 17 16.27 -14.67 4.42
C ASP A 17 15.94 -15.48 5.69
N PHE A 18 15.04 -15.00 6.55
CA PHE A 18 14.73 -15.67 7.83
C PHE A 18 13.24 -15.93 8.08
N ILE A 19 12.31 -15.51 7.21
CA ILE A 19 10.88 -15.85 7.36
C ILE A 19 10.54 -16.99 6.40
N ARG A 20 10.25 -18.17 6.96
CA ARG A 20 9.93 -19.39 6.21
C ARG A 20 8.53 -19.36 5.62
N PHE A 21 7.56 -18.91 6.40
CA PHE A 21 6.18 -18.76 5.93
C PHE A 21 5.55 -17.50 6.51
N LEU A 22 4.55 -17.01 5.78
CA LEU A 22 3.72 -15.91 6.19
C LEU A 22 2.28 -16.22 5.75
N ARG A 23 1.32 -16.15 6.66
CA ARG A 23 -0.11 -16.19 6.34
C ARG A 23 -0.87 -15.12 7.11
N ILE A 24 -2.06 -14.78 6.66
CA ILE A 24 -2.93 -13.89 7.40
C ILE A 24 -4.29 -14.53 7.64
N GLU A 25 -4.71 -14.43 8.90
CA GLU A 25 -5.99 -14.88 9.41
C GLU A 25 -6.92 -13.69 9.50
N ILE A 26 -8.04 -13.76 8.78
CA ILE A 26 -9.04 -12.69 8.77
C ILE A 26 -10.33 -13.28 9.35
N PRO A 27 -10.76 -12.84 10.55
CA PRO A 27 -12.06 -13.22 11.06
C PRO A 27 -13.14 -12.63 10.13
N GLN A 28 -14.08 -13.45 9.69
CA GLN A 28 -15.21 -13.05 8.87
C GLN A 28 -16.51 -13.29 9.62
N ARG A 29 -17.42 -12.31 9.54
CA ARG A 29 -18.77 -12.44 10.05
C ARG A 29 -19.73 -12.57 8.87
N LYS A 30 -20.50 -13.66 8.80
CA LYS A 30 -21.52 -13.86 7.76
C LYS A 30 -22.46 -12.66 7.69
N GLY A 31 -22.63 -12.11 6.49
CA GLY A 31 -23.53 -10.98 6.22
C GLY A 31 -22.99 -9.59 6.60
N HIS A 32 -21.81 -9.49 7.21
CA HIS A 32 -21.13 -8.21 7.40
C HIS A 32 -19.91 -8.11 6.50
N GLY A 33 -19.64 -6.91 5.98
CA GLY A 33 -18.44 -6.64 5.22
C GLY A 33 -17.17 -7.01 5.99
N LEU A 34 -16.06 -7.14 5.25
CA LEU A 34 -14.79 -7.58 5.80
C LEU A 34 -14.34 -6.78 7.02
N VAL A 35 -13.82 -7.52 8.00
CA VAL A 35 -13.29 -6.95 9.23
C VAL A 35 -11.97 -6.25 8.90
N ARG A 36 -11.76 -5.05 9.44
CA ARG A 36 -10.56 -4.23 9.18
C ARG A 36 -9.29 -4.77 9.82
N PHE A 37 -9.37 -5.91 10.48
CA PHE A 37 -8.30 -6.47 11.29
C PHE A 37 -8.03 -7.90 10.86
N GLY A 38 -6.75 -8.26 10.78
CA GLY A 38 -6.28 -9.62 10.60
C GLY A 38 -5.13 -9.93 11.57
N ARG A 39 -4.74 -11.19 11.65
CA ARG A 39 -3.54 -11.63 12.37
C ARG A 39 -2.56 -12.22 11.38
N VAL A 40 -1.35 -11.68 11.35
CA VAL A 40 -0.27 -12.18 10.52
C VAL A 40 0.47 -13.24 11.29
N ARG A 41 0.48 -14.45 10.75
CA ARG A 41 1.21 -15.60 11.27
C ARG A 41 2.50 -15.76 10.50
N TYR A 42 3.56 -16.13 11.18
CA TYR A 42 4.85 -16.38 10.56
C TYR A 42 5.55 -17.58 11.24
N ALA A 43 6.55 -18.10 10.55
CA ALA A 43 7.63 -18.87 11.19
C ALA A 43 8.97 -18.44 10.64
N LEU A 44 9.98 -18.61 11.48
CA LEU A 44 11.36 -18.26 11.19
C LEU A 44 12.09 -19.45 10.55
N ASN A 45 13.19 -19.18 9.85
CA ASN A 45 14.07 -20.23 9.31
C ASN A 45 14.85 -20.87 10.47
N GLY A 46 14.89 -22.21 10.50
CA GLY A 46 15.51 -22.97 11.58
C GLY A 46 14.53 -23.43 12.66
N GLU A 47 13.37 -22.77 12.78
CA GLU A 47 12.27 -23.22 13.62
C GLU A 47 11.18 -23.93 12.80
N HIS A 48 10.57 -24.95 13.40
CA HIS A 48 9.59 -25.80 12.72
C HIS A 48 8.14 -25.39 12.96
N GLU A 49 7.88 -24.48 13.90
CA GLU A 49 6.53 -24.20 14.39
C GLU A 49 6.05 -22.80 14.02
N GLU A 50 4.75 -22.74 13.74
CA GLU A 50 4.03 -21.51 13.45
C GLU A 50 3.71 -20.78 14.75
N GLN A 51 4.09 -19.52 14.83
CA GLN A 51 3.81 -18.65 15.98
C GLN A 51 2.34 -18.67 16.39
N GLU A 52 2.04 -19.08 17.62
CA GLU A 52 0.66 -19.40 18.07
C GLU A 52 -0.25 -18.17 18.21
N ASN A 53 0.30 -16.98 18.44
CA ASN A 53 -0.51 -15.77 18.62
C ASN A 53 -0.60 -14.96 17.34
N GLY A 54 0.53 -14.80 16.64
CA GLY A 54 0.64 -13.96 15.45
C GLY A 54 0.42 -12.48 15.73
N LEU A 55 0.87 -11.63 14.82
CA LEU A 55 0.84 -10.19 15.03
C LEU A 55 -0.44 -9.55 14.47
N PRO A 56 -1.20 -8.79 15.28
CA PRO A 56 -2.41 -8.13 14.82
C PRO A 56 -2.07 -6.99 13.86
N MET A 57 -2.87 -6.89 12.80
CA MET A 57 -2.68 -5.91 11.71
C MET A 57 -4.00 -5.22 11.36
N ASP A 58 -3.96 -3.89 11.22
CA ASP A 58 -5.05 -3.10 10.63
C ASP A 58 -4.92 -3.14 9.11
N LEU A 59 -5.78 -3.92 8.45
CA LEU A 59 -5.83 -4.11 6.99
C LEU A 59 -6.28 -2.85 6.24
N GLY A 60 -6.97 -1.94 6.93
CA GLY A 60 -7.39 -0.66 6.38
C GLY A 60 -6.24 0.33 6.29
N LYS A 61 -5.30 0.26 7.23
CA LYS A 61 -4.16 1.18 7.34
C LYS A 61 -2.83 0.59 6.88
N GLY A 62 -2.67 -0.72 6.91
CA GLY A 62 -1.42 -1.37 6.57
C GLY A 62 -0.35 -1.31 7.63
N ILE A 63 -0.77 -1.38 8.89
CA ILE A 63 0.12 -1.28 10.03
C ILE A 63 -0.14 -2.43 10.98
N PHE A 64 0.93 -2.91 11.62
CA PHE A 64 0.80 -3.76 12.80
C PHE A 64 0.34 -2.90 13.97
N THR A 65 -0.59 -3.43 14.76
CA THR A 65 -1.18 -2.72 15.90
C THR A 65 -0.61 -3.14 17.24
N ALA A 66 0.30 -4.12 17.24
CA ALA A 66 1.06 -4.54 18.39
C ALA A 66 2.51 -4.79 17.97
N THR A 67 3.38 -4.76 18.97
CA THR A 67 4.78 -5.19 18.88
C THR A 67 4.90 -6.62 19.41
N LEU A 68 6.05 -7.26 19.17
CA LEU A 68 6.32 -8.58 19.74
C LEU A 68 6.34 -8.54 21.27
N GLU A 69 5.79 -9.56 21.92
CA GLU A 69 5.87 -9.73 23.36
C GLU A 69 7.24 -10.29 23.77
N ASP A 70 7.68 -10.03 25.00
CA ASP A 70 9.02 -10.44 25.46
C ASP A 70 9.21 -11.96 25.44
N GLU A 71 8.13 -12.73 25.62
CA GLU A 71 8.10 -14.20 25.52
C GLU A 71 8.38 -14.68 24.08
N GLU A 72 7.89 -13.95 23.08
CA GLU A 72 8.14 -14.23 21.66
C GLU A 72 9.59 -13.90 21.26
N LEU A 73 10.33 -13.14 22.09
CA LEU A 73 11.73 -12.77 21.83
C LEU A 73 12.69 -13.93 22.09
N GLU A 74 12.36 -14.83 23.00
CA GLU A 74 13.19 -16.01 23.31
C GLU A 74 13.28 -16.96 22.10
N GLU A 75 12.23 -16.99 21.28
CA GLU A 75 12.11 -17.80 20.07
C GLU A 75 12.78 -17.17 18.83
N LEU A 76 13.25 -15.91 18.93
CA LEU A 76 13.91 -15.24 17.80
C LEU A 76 15.34 -15.74 17.55
N GLY A 77 15.94 -16.44 18.52
CA GLY A 77 17.31 -16.94 18.44
C GLY A 77 18.32 -15.81 18.15
N GLU A 78 18.94 -15.85 16.97
CA GLU A 78 19.92 -14.85 16.53
C GLU A 78 19.29 -13.58 15.90
N ILE A 79 17.98 -13.59 15.64
CA ILE A 79 17.31 -12.47 14.98
C ILE A 79 16.92 -11.43 16.03
N SER A 80 17.29 -10.17 15.80
CA SER A 80 16.85 -9.11 16.70
C SER A 80 15.36 -8.81 16.51
N ARG A 81 14.67 -8.46 17.61
CA ARG A 81 13.29 -7.94 17.58
C ARG A 81 13.12 -6.86 16.52
N GLU A 82 14.06 -5.91 16.50
CA GLU A 82 14.01 -4.75 15.62
C GLU A 82 14.06 -5.16 14.14
N ASP A 83 14.86 -6.17 13.79
CA ASP A 83 14.98 -6.66 12.41
C ASP A 83 13.71 -7.39 11.96
N LEU A 84 13.10 -8.18 12.83
CA LEU A 84 11.82 -8.84 12.53
C LEU A 84 10.69 -7.81 12.36
N GLU A 85 10.56 -6.86 13.29
CA GLU A 85 9.53 -5.81 13.22
C GLU A 85 9.69 -4.94 11.97
N LYS A 86 10.91 -4.51 11.64
CA LYS A 86 11.20 -3.77 10.40
C LYS A 86 10.85 -4.59 9.16
N THR A 87 11.16 -5.88 9.17
CA THR A 87 10.89 -6.80 8.07
C THR A 87 9.39 -6.96 7.84
N LEU A 88 8.63 -7.21 8.90
CA LEU A 88 7.17 -7.30 8.85
C LEU A 88 6.54 -5.97 8.43
N GLN A 89 7.01 -4.85 8.98
CA GLN A 89 6.49 -3.54 8.62
C GLN A 89 6.74 -3.18 7.14
N LYS A 90 7.87 -3.61 6.56
CA LYS A 90 8.11 -3.51 5.10
C LYS A 90 7.16 -4.41 4.32
N ALA A 91 6.92 -5.63 4.81
CA ALA A 91 6.00 -6.60 4.21
C ALA A 91 4.52 -6.15 4.25
N ALA A 92 4.13 -5.31 5.21
CA ALA A 92 2.75 -4.88 5.45
C ALA A 92 2.03 -4.39 4.16
N VAL A 93 2.72 -3.63 3.32
CA VAL A 93 2.15 -3.09 2.07
C VAL A 93 1.77 -4.22 1.10
N GLU A 94 2.66 -5.20 0.92
CA GLU A 94 2.41 -6.36 0.04
C GLU A 94 1.35 -7.29 0.63
N ILE A 95 1.33 -7.48 1.96
CA ILE A 95 0.29 -8.26 2.64
C ILE A 95 -1.09 -7.72 2.30
N ILE A 96 -1.32 -6.42 2.46
CA ILE A 96 -2.61 -5.79 2.14
C ILE A 96 -2.96 -5.99 0.68
N LYS A 97 -1.98 -5.84 -0.23
CA LYS A 97 -2.20 -5.98 -1.66
C LYS A 97 -2.72 -7.38 -2.00
N ILE A 98 -2.10 -8.41 -1.44
CA ILE A 98 -2.54 -9.80 -1.61
C ILE A 98 -3.92 -10.00 -1.01
N VAL A 99 -4.14 -9.55 0.23
CA VAL A 99 -5.43 -9.66 0.92
C VAL A 99 -6.56 -9.03 0.10
N ARG A 100 -6.39 -7.79 -0.35
CA ARG A 100 -7.37 -7.08 -1.18
C ARG A 100 -7.69 -7.83 -2.46
N LYS A 101 -6.66 -8.34 -3.14
CA LYS A 101 -6.81 -9.12 -4.36
C LYS A 101 -7.60 -10.41 -4.13
N GLU A 102 -7.23 -11.19 -3.11
CA GLU A 102 -7.89 -12.46 -2.76
C GLU A 102 -9.34 -12.26 -2.29
N LEU A 103 -9.63 -11.10 -1.71
CA LEU A 103 -10.97 -10.71 -1.30
C LEU A 103 -11.80 -10.10 -2.44
N GLY A 104 -11.22 -9.94 -3.65
CA GLY A 104 -11.89 -9.31 -4.79
C GLY A 104 -12.17 -7.81 -4.58
N GLN A 105 -11.42 -7.17 -3.67
CA GLN A 105 -11.59 -5.78 -3.28
C GLN A 105 -10.44 -4.95 -3.83
N GLU A 106 -10.48 -4.65 -5.13
CA GLU A 106 -9.59 -3.62 -5.63
C GLU A 106 -9.94 -2.27 -4.98
N PRO A 107 -8.97 -1.52 -4.45
CA PRO A 107 -9.23 -0.22 -3.88
C PRO A 107 -9.84 0.68 -4.96
N ASP A 108 -10.97 1.32 -4.64
CA ASP A 108 -11.53 2.39 -5.48
C ASP A 108 -10.56 3.57 -5.47
N THR A 109 -9.60 3.46 -6.38
CA THR A 109 -8.45 4.33 -6.49
C THR A 109 -8.89 5.76 -6.81
N ALA A 110 -10.00 5.92 -7.55
CA ALA A 110 -10.58 7.23 -7.82
C ALA A 110 -11.16 7.85 -6.54
N SER A 111 -11.91 7.09 -5.74
CA SER A 111 -12.45 7.59 -4.46
C SER A 111 -11.35 7.93 -3.45
N ILE A 112 -10.30 7.12 -3.37
CA ILE A 112 -9.14 7.40 -2.50
C ILE A 112 -8.44 8.68 -2.94
N LEU A 113 -8.18 8.84 -4.24
CA LEU A 113 -7.56 10.05 -4.78
C LEU A 113 -8.44 11.28 -4.52
N LYS A 114 -9.76 11.20 -4.78
CA LYS A 114 -10.72 12.27 -4.46
C LYS A 114 -10.63 12.69 -2.99
N ARG A 115 -10.42 11.75 -2.05
CA ARG A 115 -10.23 12.05 -0.63
C ARG A 115 -8.89 12.74 -0.35
N ILE A 116 -7.79 12.27 -0.94
CA ILE A 116 -6.45 12.90 -0.79
C ILE A 116 -6.47 14.34 -1.31
N LEU A 117 -7.12 14.58 -2.45
CA LEU A 117 -7.19 15.91 -3.06
C LEU A 117 -7.96 16.95 -2.23
N LYS A 118 -8.76 16.54 -1.23
CA LYS A 118 -9.43 17.49 -0.32
C LYS A 118 -8.45 18.36 0.46
N ASP A 119 -7.22 17.90 0.64
CA ASP A 119 -6.16 18.65 1.32
C ASP A 119 -5.53 19.73 0.41
N TYR A 120 -5.91 19.78 -0.87
CA TYR A 120 -5.36 20.67 -1.88
C TYR A 120 -6.49 21.45 -2.57
N ALA A 121 -6.85 22.61 -2.04
CA ALA A 121 -8.02 23.39 -2.46
C ALA A 121 -8.03 23.84 -3.93
N TYR A 122 -6.89 23.74 -4.63
CA TYR A 122 -6.74 24.11 -6.03
C TYR A 122 -6.72 22.91 -6.98
N LEU A 123 -6.84 21.68 -6.48
CA LEU A 123 -6.82 20.46 -7.28
C LEU A 123 -8.16 19.76 -7.30
N VAL A 124 -8.52 19.24 -8.47
CA VAL A 124 -9.66 18.35 -8.63
C VAL A 124 -9.30 17.16 -9.47
N TYR A 125 -9.95 16.04 -9.16
CA TYR A 125 -9.91 14.84 -9.98
C TYR A 125 -10.66 15.08 -11.30
N ASP A 126 -10.00 14.84 -12.43
CA ASP A 126 -10.58 14.94 -13.77
C ASP A 126 -11.11 13.57 -14.20
N GLU A 127 -12.36 13.29 -13.84
CA GLU A 127 -13.03 12.03 -14.11
C GLU A 127 -13.19 11.78 -15.62
N SER A 128 -13.51 12.82 -16.40
CA SER A 128 -13.67 12.72 -17.86
C SER A 128 -12.39 12.32 -18.59
N SER A 129 -11.23 12.67 -18.05
CA SER A 129 -9.94 12.38 -18.68
C SER A 129 -9.20 11.20 -18.04
N SER A 130 -9.77 10.57 -17.01
CA SER A 130 -9.19 9.45 -16.27
C SER A 130 -9.68 8.09 -16.80
N LYS A 131 -8.88 7.05 -16.53
CA LYS A 131 -9.23 5.64 -16.77
C LYS A 131 -8.82 4.82 -15.54
N PRO A 132 -9.60 4.82 -14.45
CA PRO A 132 -9.28 4.07 -13.25
C PRO A 132 -9.28 2.55 -13.48
N PRO A 133 -8.44 1.79 -12.74
CA PRO A 133 -7.44 2.26 -11.77
C PRO A 133 -6.11 2.71 -12.41
N ASP A 134 -5.94 2.53 -13.72
CA ASP A 134 -4.64 2.60 -14.40
C ASP A 134 -4.12 4.03 -14.63
N VAL A 135 -5.00 4.97 -14.95
CA VAL A 135 -4.62 6.36 -15.25
C VAL A 135 -5.56 7.32 -14.51
N LEU A 136 -4.99 8.08 -13.59
CA LEU A 136 -5.72 9.07 -12.80
C LEU A 136 -5.24 10.45 -13.19
N LYS A 137 -6.13 11.33 -13.62
CA LYS A 137 -5.77 12.70 -14.00
C LYS A 137 -6.34 13.69 -13.00
N CYS A 138 -5.54 14.70 -12.73
CA CYS A 138 -5.92 15.83 -11.89
C CYS A 138 -5.66 17.11 -12.66
N ARG A 139 -6.46 18.14 -12.37
CA ARG A 139 -6.31 19.47 -12.95
C ARG A 139 -6.36 20.54 -11.89
N VAL A 140 -5.70 21.65 -12.17
CA VAL A 140 -5.73 22.87 -11.35
C VAL A 140 -7.01 23.64 -11.65
N THR A 141 -7.72 24.09 -10.61
CA THR A 141 -9.00 24.84 -10.76
C THR A 141 -8.81 26.35 -10.82
N LYS A 142 -7.67 26.86 -10.34
CA LYS A 142 -7.38 28.31 -10.23
C LYS A 142 -5.98 28.61 -10.74
N SER A 143 -5.87 29.50 -11.71
CA SER A 143 -4.64 29.83 -12.45
C SER A 143 -3.52 30.45 -11.59
N LYS A 144 -3.83 31.08 -10.45
CA LYS A 144 -2.86 31.71 -9.53
C LYS A 144 -2.84 31.05 -8.15
N SER A 145 -2.92 29.73 -8.12
CA SER A 145 -2.85 29.00 -6.84
C SER A 145 -1.41 28.87 -6.37
N PRO A 146 -1.16 28.87 -5.05
CA PRO A 146 0.16 28.54 -4.49
C PRO A 146 0.39 27.03 -4.68
N ARG A 147 0.83 26.67 -5.88
CA ARG A 147 1.02 25.30 -6.33
C ARG A 147 2.51 24.97 -6.26
N ASP A 148 2.79 23.73 -5.92
CA ASP A 148 4.14 23.21 -5.78
C ASP A 148 4.16 21.83 -6.42
N VAL A 149 5.19 21.55 -7.22
CA VAL A 149 5.40 20.24 -7.81
C VAL A 149 5.54 19.15 -6.74
N GLU A 150 6.07 19.48 -5.56
CA GLU A 150 6.17 18.58 -4.41
C GLU A 150 4.80 18.07 -3.93
N HIS A 151 3.74 18.88 -4.10
CA HIS A 151 2.39 18.42 -3.81
C HIS A 151 1.98 17.21 -4.68
N ILE A 152 2.45 17.14 -5.93
CA ILE A 152 2.16 16.01 -6.83
C ILE A 152 2.80 14.73 -6.30
N PHE A 153 4.07 14.80 -5.90
CA PHE A 153 4.81 13.66 -5.34
C PHE A 153 4.25 13.22 -3.99
N HIS A 154 3.86 14.18 -3.14
CA HIS A 154 3.18 13.88 -1.88
C HIS A 154 1.84 13.16 -2.11
N ILE A 155 1.02 13.61 -3.07
CA ILE A 155 -0.23 12.93 -3.46
C ILE A 155 0.06 11.51 -3.97
N ALA A 156 1.04 11.34 -4.86
CA ALA A 156 1.42 10.04 -5.41
C ALA A 156 1.85 9.07 -4.31
N ASN A 157 2.65 9.53 -3.34
CA ASN A 157 3.08 8.72 -2.21
C ASN A 157 1.91 8.31 -1.29
N ARG A 158 1.01 9.25 -0.97
CA ARG A 158 -0.19 8.93 -0.17
C ARG A 158 -1.11 7.96 -0.88
N LEU A 159 -1.25 8.09 -2.20
CA LEU A 159 -2.04 7.15 -3.00
C LEU A 159 -1.39 5.76 -3.00
N ARG A 160 -0.07 5.68 -3.21
CA ARG A 160 0.70 4.43 -3.13
C ARG A 160 0.51 3.72 -1.79
N ILE A 161 0.63 4.43 -0.68
CA ILE A 161 0.41 3.87 0.66
C ILE A 161 -1.04 3.37 0.79
N ALA A 162 -2.01 4.14 0.33
CA ALA A 162 -3.41 3.80 0.46
C ALA A 162 -3.84 2.62 -0.42
N THR A 163 -3.29 2.48 -1.63
CA THR A 163 -3.68 1.45 -2.61
C THR A 163 -2.75 0.24 -2.62
N GLY A 164 -1.49 0.39 -2.20
CA GLY A 164 -0.44 -0.63 -2.37
C GLY A 164 0.10 -0.68 -3.81
N GLU A 165 -0.14 0.36 -4.61
CA GLU A 165 0.23 0.39 -6.03
C GLU A 165 1.27 1.47 -6.31
N ASN A 166 2.19 1.19 -7.24
CA ASN A 166 3.17 2.16 -7.68
C ASN A 166 2.60 3.04 -8.80
N TYR A 167 2.92 4.33 -8.75
CA TYR A 167 2.46 5.31 -9.73
C TYR A 167 3.63 6.09 -10.32
N ILE A 168 3.65 6.21 -11.64
CA ILE A 168 4.50 7.15 -12.36
C ILE A 168 3.75 8.47 -12.48
N VAL A 169 4.45 9.55 -12.15
CA VAL A 169 3.95 10.92 -12.26
C VAL A 169 4.30 11.48 -13.64
N ALA A 170 3.34 12.11 -14.31
CA ALA A 170 3.59 12.99 -15.44
C ALA A 170 2.73 14.24 -15.30
N TYR A 171 3.33 15.43 -15.40
CA TYR A 171 2.62 16.70 -15.30
C TYR A 171 2.88 17.57 -16.53
N GLY A 172 1.99 18.54 -16.77
CA GLY A 172 2.11 19.45 -17.90
C GLY A 172 1.22 20.67 -17.76
N GLY A 173 1.56 21.71 -18.49
CA GLY A 173 0.87 22.99 -18.51
C GLY A 173 1.33 23.84 -19.69
N SER A 174 0.73 25.01 -19.85
CA SER A 174 1.28 26.05 -20.72
C SER A 174 2.17 26.91 -19.84
N SER A 175 3.47 26.92 -20.12
CA SER A 175 4.44 27.82 -19.49
C SER A 175 4.87 28.86 -20.51
N ASN A 176 4.91 30.12 -20.11
CA ASN A 176 5.68 31.16 -20.79
C ASN A 176 7.12 31.14 -20.25
N ASP A 177 8.07 31.75 -20.96
CA ASP A 177 9.50 31.79 -20.57
C ASP A 177 9.75 32.47 -19.20
N GLU A 178 8.78 33.23 -18.69
CA GLU A 178 8.84 33.92 -17.39
C GLU A 178 8.18 33.15 -16.24
N ASP A 179 7.50 32.03 -16.52
CA ASP A 179 6.77 31.28 -15.49
C ASP A 179 7.70 30.36 -14.68
N ASN A 180 7.52 30.34 -13.36
CA ASN A 180 8.17 29.35 -12.50
C ASN A 180 7.71 27.93 -12.92
N PRO A 181 8.60 27.02 -13.38
CA PRO A 181 8.20 25.69 -13.85
C PRO A 181 7.56 24.82 -12.76
N ASP A 182 7.91 25.04 -11.48
CA ASP A 182 7.31 24.35 -10.34
C ASP A 182 5.85 24.76 -10.13
N GLU A 183 5.49 25.93 -10.68
CA GLU A 183 4.14 26.44 -10.67
C GLU A 183 3.43 26.26 -12.01
N ALA A 184 4.10 26.29 -13.16
CA ALA A 184 3.45 26.44 -14.47
C ALA A 184 2.51 25.28 -14.91
N TRP A 185 2.47 24.16 -14.18
CA TRP A 185 1.62 23.03 -14.53
C TRP A 185 0.13 23.27 -14.24
N SER A 186 -0.74 22.85 -15.16
CA SER A 186 -2.21 22.96 -15.02
C SER A 186 -2.90 21.60 -14.85
N ARG A 187 -2.15 20.51 -15.08
CA ARG A 187 -2.61 19.13 -14.97
C ARG A 187 -1.48 18.19 -14.63
N PHE A 188 -1.82 17.08 -14.00
CA PHE A 188 -0.93 15.93 -13.87
C PHE A 188 -1.70 14.62 -13.96
N SER A 189 -0.95 13.55 -14.20
CA SER A 189 -1.46 12.18 -14.25
C SER A 189 -0.60 11.27 -13.40
N LEU A 190 -1.27 10.35 -12.69
CA LEU A 190 -0.68 9.24 -11.97
C LEU A 190 -1.02 7.98 -12.76
N ARG A 191 0.00 7.27 -13.23
CA ARG A 191 -0.16 6.03 -14.02
C ARG A 191 0.32 4.85 -13.22
N LYS A 192 -0.54 3.85 -13.03
CA LYS A 192 -0.17 2.60 -12.38
C LYS A 192 1.00 1.97 -13.14
N PHE A 193 2.01 1.53 -12.42
CA PHE A 193 3.20 0.89 -12.98
C PHE A 193 3.51 -0.40 -12.22
N ASP A 194 3.47 -1.52 -12.94
CA ASP A 194 3.91 -2.81 -12.43
C ASP A 194 5.38 -3.03 -12.83
N PHE A 195 6.29 -2.94 -11.86
CA PHE A 195 7.67 -3.42 -12.00
C PHE A 195 7.64 -4.95 -12.00
N ARG A 196 7.15 -5.57 -13.09
CA ARG A 196 7.46 -6.98 -13.32
C ARG A 196 8.92 -7.00 -13.73
N GLU A 197 9.77 -7.52 -12.86
CA GLU A 197 11.14 -7.88 -13.24
C GLU A 197 11.06 -8.65 -14.56
N THR A 198 11.57 -8.03 -15.62
CA THR A 198 11.92 -8.77 -16.83
C THR A 198 12.94 -9.79 -16.37
N LYS A 199 12.54 -11.07 -16.29
CA LYS A 199 13.49 -12.17 -16.12
C LYS A 199 14.65 -11.90 -17.08
N PRO A 200 15.92 -11.91 -16.63
CA PRO A 200 17.02 -11.84 -17.56
C PRO A 200 16.84 -13.01 -18.52
N ASN A 201 16.68 -12.70 -19.81
CA ASN A 201 16.71 -13.72 -20.84
C ASN A 201 18.08 -14.38 -20.71
N GLY A 202 18.08 -15.62 -20.20
CA GLY A 202 19.29 -16.43 -20.14
C GLY A 202 19.82 -16.60 -21.55
N THR A 203 21.00 -16.03 -21.78
CA THR A 203 21.95 -16.45 -22.83
C THR A 203 23.04 -17.27 -22.17
#